data_AF-A0A3P1VYB7-F1
#
_entry.id   AF-A0A3P1VYB7-F1
#
_cell.length_a   1.000
_cell.length_b   1.000
_cell.length_c   1.000
_cell.angle_alpha   90.00
_cell.angle_beta   90.00
_cell.angle_gamma   90.00
#
_symmetry.space_group_name_H-M   'P 1'
#
loop_
_entity.id
_entity.type
_entity.pdbx_description
1 polymer ?
#
loop_
_entity_poly.entity_id
_entity_poly.type
_entity_poly.pdbx_seq_one_letter_code
_entity_poly.pdbx_strand_id
1 'polypeptide(L)'
;MGTFQDYLNFSDKEEYSQKQLKIMDKITFSEETEKAVKSINKEIKILCFAQVYCPDCRAIVPFMKKFSEINNNIKVDYLLKENNEDLLKKLTDTVRIPTLVSEKDGKMTVFLLEFPNFIQKEMKKDPDSYEEIKYNFRTGKYNREIEKELSDYLTSL
;
A
#
# COMPACT_ATOMS: atom_id res chain seq x y z
N MET A 1 2.50 -17.52 1.27
CA MET A 1 2.07 -16.13 1.10
C MET A 1 2.70 -15.58 -0.17
N GLY A 2 2.05 -14.62 -0.85
CA GLY A 2 2.45 -14.18 -2.19
C GLY A 2 3.56 -13.14 -2.17
N THR A 3 4.52 -13.28 -3.08
CA THR A 3 5.60 -12.31 -3.34
C THR A 3 5.11 -11.15 -4.20
N PHE A 4 5.95 -10.13 -4.37
CA PHE A 4 5.67 -9.05 -5.34
C PHE A 4 5.57 -9.58 -6.78
N GLN A 5 6.32 -10.62 -7.12
CA GLN A 5 6.22 -11.24 -8.45
C GLN A 5 4.86 -11.92 -8.62
N ASP A 6 4.32 -12.54 -7.56
CA ASP A 6 2.97 -13.10 -7.59
C ASP A 6 1.94 -11.99 -7.79
N TYR A 7 2.08 -10.84 -7.10
CA TYR A 7 1.22 -9.68 -7.31
C TYR A 7 1.21 -9.18 -8.76
N LEU A 8 2.37 -9.11 -9.41
CA LEU A 8 2.45 -8.72 -10.82
C LEU A 8 1.69 -9.69 -11.74
N ASN A 9 1.51 -10.94 -11.31
CA ASN A 9 0.80 -11.99 -12.03
C ASN A 9 -0.67 -12.14 -11.61
N PHE A 10 -1.20 -11.24 -10.76
CA PHE A 10 -2.63 -11.19 -10.40
C PHE A 10 -3.56 -10.75 -11.54
N SER A 11 -3.01 -10.58 -12.75
CA SER A 11 -3.76 -10.37 -13.97
C SER A 11 -3.03 -11.02 -15.13
N ASP A 12 -3.78 -11.62 -16.06
CA ASP A 12 -3.22 -12.17 -17.30
C ASP A 12 -2.75 -11.08 -18.29
N LYS A 13 -3.06 -9.81 -18.01
CA LYS A 13 -2.68 -8.68 -18.88
C LYS A 13 -1.36 -8.08 -18.44
N GLU A 14 -0.30 -8.42 -19.17
CA GLU A 14 1.07 -7.92 -18.95
C GLU A 14 1.16 -6.38 -18.88
N GLU A 15 0.31 -5.67 -19.62
CA GLU A 15 0.25 -4.21 -19.60
C GLU A 15 0.11 -3.62 -18.19
N TYR A 16 -0.65 -4.27 -17.30
CA TYR A 16 -0.83 -3.78 -15.94
C TYR A 16 0.43 -3.93 -15.09
N SER A 17 1.12 -5.06 -15.24
CA SER A 17 2.40 -5.34 -14.58
C SER A 17 3.47 -4.36 -15.06
N GLN A 18 3.52 -4.08 -16.38
CA GLN A 18 4.41 -3.06 -16.94
C GLN A 18 4.10 -1.66 -16.41
N LYS A 19 2.81 -1.29 -16.29
CA LYS A 19 2.40 -0.01 -15.68
C LYS A 19 2.82 0.08 -14.21
N GLN A 20 2.69 -1.00 -13.45
CA GLN A 20 3.13 -1.07 -12.06
C GLN A 20 4.63 -0.80 -11.94
N LEU A 21 5.45 -1.49 -12.74
CA LEU A 21 6.91 -1.32 -12.73
C LEU A 21 7.31 0.12 -13.10
N LYS A 22 6.69 0.69 -14.14
CA LYS A 22 6.93 2.10 -14.52
C LYS A 22 6.56 3.11 -13.44
N ILE A 23 5.54 2.83 -12.62
CA ILE A 23 5.19 3.69 -11.48
C ILE A 23 6.24 3.53 -10.38
N MET A 24 6.64 2.29 -10.09
CA MET A 24 7.66 1.98 -9.08
C MET A 24 8.99 2.67 -9.36
N ASP A 25 9.43 2.72 -10.62
CA ASP A 25 10.67 3.40 -11.05
C ASP A 25 10.64 4.91 -10.79
N LYS A 26 9.46 5.52 -10.75
CA LYS A 26 9.29 6.98 -10.53
C LYS A 26 9.19 7.36 -9.06
N ILE A 27 8.99 6.40 -8.17
CA ILE A 27 8.88 6.68 -6.73
C ILE A 27 10.28 6.67 -6.13
N THR A 28 10.71 7.79 -5.58
CA THR A 28 11.98 7.93 -4.86
C THR A 28 11.66 8.39 -3.45
N PHE A 29 12.20 7.71 -2.46
CA PHE A 29 12.02 8.10 -1.07
C PHE A 29 12.97 9.21 -0.69
N SER A 30 12.53 10.03 0.26
CA SER A 30 13.34 10.99 0.97
C SER A 30 14.41 10.29 1.81
N GLU A 31 15.53 10.97 2.03
CA GLU A 31 16.58 10.46 2.92
C GLU A 31 16.07 10.24 4.36
N GLU A 32 15.11 11.05 4.80
CA GLU A 32 14.48 10.93 6.11
C GLU A 32 13.75 9.60 6.23
N THR A 33 12.86 9.29 5.29
CA THR A 33 12.14 8.02 5.24
C THR A 33 13.09 6.84 5.10
N GLU A 34 14.12 6.92 4.25
CA GLU A 34 15.10 5.84 4.15
C GLU A 34 15.79 5.56 5.48
N LYS A 35 16.27 6.60 6.18
CA LYS A 35 16.93 6.46 7.49
C LYS A 35 15.96 5.88 8.52
N ALA A 36 14.74 6.38 8.56
CA ALA A 36 13.70 5.94 9.47
C ALA A 36 13.37 4.45 9.26
N VAL A 37 13.13 4.04 8.01
CA VAL A 37 12.81 2.65 7.65
C VAL A 37 14.00 1.71 7.91
N LYS A 38 15.24 2.12 7.59
CA LYS A 38 16.46 1.34 7.88
C LYS A 38 16.66 1.09 9.37
N SER A 39 16.19 1.99 10.24
CA SER A 39 16.35 1.87 11.70
C SER A 39 15.42 0.84 12.37
N ILE A 40 14.46 0.28 11.63
CA ILE A 40 13.51 -0.71 12.15
C ILE A 40 14.24 -2.04 12.40
N ASN A 41 14.39 -2.40 13.68
CA ASN A 41 15.13 -3.60 14.10
C ASN A 41 14.24 -4.81 14.42
N LYS A 42 12.92 -4.66 14.37
CA LYS A 42 11.96 -5.73 14.62
C LYS A 42 11.31 -6.18 13.33
N GLU A 43 10.97 -7.46 13.26
CA GLU A 43 10.22 -8.00 12.14
C GLU A 43 8.80 -7.39 12.12
N ILE A 44 8.40 -6.89 10.95
CA ILE A 44 7.06 -6.39 10.66
C ILE A 44 6.51 -7.21 9.50
N LYS A 45 5.37 -7.87 9.71
CA LYS A 45 4.66 -8.57 8.65
C LYS A 45 3.48 -7.73 8.18
N ILE A 46 3.37 -7.56 6.87
CA ILE A 46 2.34 -6.76 6.22
C ILE A 46 1.61 -7.65 5.23
N LEU A 47 0.29 -7.74 5.37
CA LEU A 47 -0.58 -8.29 4.35
C LEU A 47 -1.07 -7.15 3.45
N CYS A 48 -0.81 -7.25 2.16
CA CYS A 48 -1.20 -6.30 1.14
C CYS A 48 -2.25 -6.93 0.22
N PHE A 49 -3.52 -6.62 0.49
CA PHE A 49 -4.64 -7.03 -0.36
C PHE A 49 -4.72 -6.07 -1.55
N ALA A 50 -4.35 -6.56 -2.73
CA ALA A 50 -4.19 -5.71 -3.90
C ALA A 50 -4.34 -6.47 -5.21
N GLN A 51 -4.63 -5.73 -6.30
CA GLN A 51 -4.66 -6.25 -7.66
C GLN A 51 -3.93 -5.31 -8.61
N VAL A 52 -3.17 -5.85 -9.55
CA VAL A 52 -2.29 -5.06 -10.43
C VAL A 52 -3.07 -4.16 -11.39
N TYR A 53 -4.28 -4.54 -11.78
CA TYR A 53 -5.14 -3.72 -12.65
C TYR A 53 -5.77 -2.53 -11.92
N CYS A 54 -5.93 -2.62 -10.58
CA CYS A 54 -6.57 -1.57 -9.77
C CYS A 54 -5.68 -0.31 -9.70
N PRO A 55 -6.16 0.85 -10.17
CA PRO A 55 -5.37 2.09 -10.15
C PRO A 55 -4.94 2.53 -8.75
N ASP A 56 -5.80 2.35 -7.75
CA ASP A 56 -5.53 2.72 -6.36
C ASP A 56 -4.45 1.81 -5.75
N CYS A 57 -4.47 0.52 -6.11
CA CYS A 57 -3.40 -0.42 -5.73
C CYS A 57 -2.06 -0.01 -6.33
N ARG A 58 -2.04 0.40 -7.60
CA ARG A 58 -0.81 0.83 -8.26
C ARG A 58 -0.17 2.09 -7.64
N ALA A 59 -0.98 2.93 -6.97
CA ALA A 59 -0.48 4.06 -6.21
C ALA A 59 0.18 3.64 -4.87
N ILE A 60 -0.33 2.61 -4.19
CA ILE A 60 0.12 2.23 -2.84
C ILE A 60 1.17 1.12 -2.82
N VAL A 61 0.98 0.07 -3.62
CA VAL A 61 1.83 -1.13 -3.65
C VAL A 61 3.33 -0.82 -3.81
N PRO A 62 3.76 0.12 -4.68
CA PRO A 62 5.19 0.34 -4.86
C PRO A 62 5.88 0.87 -3.59
N PHE A 63 5.16 1.56 -2.69
CA PHE A 63 5.71 1.96 -1.39
C PHE A 63 6.04 0.75 -0.53
N MET A 64 5.12 -0.21 -0.40
CA MET A 64 5.34 -1.45 0.36
C MET A 64 6.51 -2.27 -0.19
N LYS A 65 6.62 -2.36 -1.53
CA LYS A 65 7.76 -3.05 -2.14
C LYS A 65 9.08 -2.36 -1.80
N LYS A 66 9.16 -1.04 -1.93
CA LYS A 66 10.39 -0.29 -1.63
C LYS A 66 10.77 -0.35 -0.15
N PHE A 67 9.80 -0.31 0.77
CA PHE A 67 10.09 -0.47 2.20
C PHE A 67 10.73 -1.84 2.49
N SER A 68 10.24 -2.92 1.88
CA SER A 68 10.85 -4.26 2.05
C SER A 68 12.20 -4.42 1.34
N GLU A 69 12.50 -3.62 0.31
CA GLU A 69 13.85 -3.56 -0.30
C GLU A 69 14.85 -2.83 0.59
N ILE A 70 14.40 -1.78 1.28
CA ILE A 70 15.24 -0.95 2.15
C ILE A 70 15.57 -1.68 3.45
N ASN A 71 14.62 -2.46 4.00
CA ASN A 71 14.80 -3.16 5.25
C ASN A 71 14.20 -4.57 5.20
N ASN A 72 15.07 -5.58 5.32
CA ASN A 72 14.71 -6.99 5.31
C ASN A 72 13.79 -7.42 6.47
N ASN A 73 13.67 -6.61 7.52
CA ASN A 73 12.73 -6.87 8.63
C ASN A 73 11.27 -6.59 8.23
N ILE A 74 11.03 -5.87 7.13
CA ILE A 74 9.68 -5.61 6.62
C ILE A 74 9.33 -6.68 5.60
N LYS A 75 8.45 -7.59 5.98
CA LYS A 75 7.94 -8.67 5.13
C LYS A 75 6.58 -8.27 4.58
N VAL A 76 6.43 -8.31 3.26
CA VAL A 76 5.17 -7.96 2.59
C VAL A 76 4.66 -9.16 1.82
N ASP A 77 3.45 -9.58 2.19
CA ASP A 77 2.72 -10.66 1.56
C ASP A 77 1.56 -10.10 0.75
N TYR A 78 1.55 -10.40 -0.54
CA TYR A 78 0.52 -9.93 -1.46
C TYR A 78 -0.60 -10.94 -1.59
N LEU A 79 -1.83 -10.47 -1.44
CA LEU A 79 -3.03 -11.31 -1.43
C LEU A 79 -4.04 -10.81 -2.47
N LEU A 80 -4.54 -11.74 -3.29
CA LEU A 80 -5.65 -11.49 -4.21
C LEU A 80 -6.93 -11.23 -3.43
N LYS A 81 -7.70 -10.22 -3.84
CA LYS A 81 -8.99 -9.90 -3.23
C LYS A 81 -9.95 -11.09 -3.29
N GLU A 82 -10.12 -11.68 -4.48
CA GLU A 82 -11.10 -12.73 -4.77
C GLU A 82 -10.94 -13.96 -3.88
N ASN A 83 -9.68 -14.33 -3.58
CA ASN A 83 -9.38 -15.51 -2.77
C ASN A 83 -9.41 -15.22 -1.27
N ASN A 84 -9.57 -13.97 -0.85
CA ASN A 84 -9.44 -13.54 0.54
C ASN A 84 -10.57 -12.61 0.99
N GLU A 85 -11.73 -12.64 0.33
CA GLU A 85 -12.86 -11.75 0.66
C GLU A 85 -13.34 -11.93 2.10
N ASP A 86 -13.44 -13.18 2.59
CA ASP A 86 -13.87 -13.47 3.96
C ASP A 86 -12.92 -12.88 5.00
N LEU A 87 -11.61 -13.02 4.77
CA LEU A 87 -10.59 -12.44 5.64
C LEU A 87 -10.66 -10.91 5.62
N LEU A 88 -10.78 -10.32 4.43
CA LEU A 88 -10.84 -8.88 4.27
C LEU A 88 -12.10 -8.27 4.92
N LYS A 89 -13.24 -8.96 4.77
CA LYS A 89 -14.50 -8.60 5.42
C LYS A 89 -14.40 -8.71 6.94
N LYS A 90 -13.77 -9.75 7.46
CA LYS A 90 -13.52 -9.90 8.91
C LYS A 90 -12.62 -8.79 9.48
N LEU A 91 -11.70 -8.26 8.67
CA LEU A 91 -10.75 -7.23 9.10
C LEU A 91 -11.29 -5.80 8.97
N THR A 92 -12.17 -5.53 8.01
CA THR A 92 -12.56 -4.16 7.64
C THR A 92 -14.07 -3.91 7.55
N ASP A 93 -14.90 -4.92 7.79
CA ASP A 93 -16.34 -4.96 7.51
C ASP A 93 -16.74 -4.71 6.05
N THR A 94 -15.75 -4.56 5.16
CA THR A 94 -15.90 -4.28 3.74
C THR A 94 -14.94 -5.14 2.91
N VAL A 95 -15.05 -5.07 1.58
CA VAL A 95 -14.16 -5.82 0.67
C VAL A 95 -13.56 -4.85 -0.34
N ARG A 96 -12.69 -3.95 0.14
CA ARG A 96 -12.09 -2.88 -0.66
C ARG A 96 -10.56 -3.00 -0.73
N ILE A 97 -9.98 -2.54 -1.84
CA ILE A 97 -8.54 -2.62 -2.12
C ILE A 97 -8.02 -1.27 -2.66
N PRO A 98 -6.75 -0.91 -2.42
CA PRO A 98 -5.78 -1.64 -1.61
C PRO A 98 -6.16 -1.63 -0.13
N THR A 99 -5.87 -2.73 0.57
CA THR A 99 -5.96 -2.78 2.03
C THR A 99 -4.62 -3.26 2.58
N LEU A 100 -4.06 -2.53 3.54
CA LEU A 100 -2.82 -2.88 4.20
C LEU A 100 -3.09 -3.22 5.66
N VAL A 101 -2.54 -4.36 6.08
CA VAL A 101 -2.73 -4.91 7.43
C VAL A 101 -1.37 -5.27 7.99
N SER A 102 -1.04 -4.78 9.18
CA SER A 102 0.15 -5.22 9.89
C SER A 102 -0.21 -6.27 10.92
N GLU A 103 0.64 -7.28 11.06
CA GLU A 103 0.58 -8.24 12.16
C GLU A 103 1.58 -7.84 13.25
N LYS A 104 1.09 -7.68 14.48
CA LYS A 104 1.92 -7.43 15.67
C LYS A 104 1.39 -8.26 16.83
N ASP A 105 2.23 -9.11 17.43
CA ASP A 105 1.89 -9.95 18.59
C ASP A 105 0.62 -10.79 18.37
N GLY A 106 0.43 -11.32 17.15
CA GLY A 106 -0.76 -12.09 16.76
C GLY A 106 -2.02 -11.23 16.51
N LYS A 107 -1.93 -9.91 16.67
CA LYS A 107 -3.00 -8.96 16.36
C LYS A 107 -2.82 -8.37 14.96
N MET A 108 -3.85 -8.53 14.14
CA MET A 108 -3.95 -7.89 12.83
C MET A 108 -4.54 -6.49 12.98
N THR A 109 -3.86 -5.48 12.45
CA THR A 109 -4.31 -4.08 12.47
C THR A 109 -4.35 -3.53 11.06
N VAL A 110 -5.52 -3.08 10.61
CA VAL A 110 -5.69 -2.41 9.32
C VAL A 110 -5.20 -0.97 9.47
N PHE A 111 -4.27 -0.56 8.61
CA PHE A 111 -3.70 0.80 8.63
C PHE A 111 -3.90 1.57 7.34
N LEU A 112 -4.38 0.91 6.28
CA LEU A 112 -4.86 1.56 5.06
C LEU A 112 -6.06 0.78 4.52
N LEU A 113 -7.13 1.51 4.18
CA LEU A 113 -8.33 0.99 3.55
C LEU A 113 -8.69 1.90 2.36
N GLU A 114 -8.41 1.43 1.13
CA GLU A 114 -8.41 2.14 -0.15
C GLU A 114 -7.45 3.32 -0.26
N PHE A 115 -7.63 4.29 0.62
CA PHE A 115 -6.90 5.55 0.61
C PHE A 115 -6.19 5.77 1.95
N PRO A 116 -5.02 6.44 1.94
CA PRO A 116 -4.39 6.95 3.16
C PRO A 116 -5.34 7.84 3.96
N ASN A 117 -5.13 7.93 5.28
CA ASN A 117 -6.00 8.69 6.18
C ASN A 117 -6.09 10.15 5.80
N PHE A 118 -4.98 10.79 5.39
CA PHE A 118 -5.01 12.18 4.95
C PHE A 118 -5.88 12.37 3.68
N ILE A 119 -5.82 11.45 2.71
CA ILE A 119 -6.67 11.50 1.51
C ILE A 119 -8.14 11.33 1.88
N GLN A 120 -8.47 10.39 2.77
CA GLN A 120 -9.85 10.20 3.23
C GLN A 120 -10.39 11.46 3.93
N LYS A 121 -9.55 12.18 4.69
CA LYS A 121 -9.93 13.44 5.33
C LYS A 121 -10.18 14.53 4.31
N GLU A 122 -9.32 14.68 3.30
CA GLU A 122 -9.50 15.65 2.23
C GLU A 122 -10.79 15.38 1.44
N MET A 123 -11.04 14.11 1.07
CA MET A 123 -12.27 13.70 0.37
C MET A 123 -13.55 13.97 1.18
N LYS A 124 -13.49 13.86 2.52
CA LYS A 124 -14.63 14.17 3.40
C LYS A 124 -14.84 15.66 3.59
N LYS A 125 -13.75 16.43 3.58
CA LYS A 125 -13.75 17.88 3.77
C LYS A 125 -14.30 18.60 2.54
N ASP A 126 -13.97 18.11 1.35
CA ASP A 126 -14.44 18.66 0.09
C ASP A 126 -14.97 17.53 -0.84
N PRO A 127 -16.24 17.13 -0.66
CA PRO A 127 -16.87 16.08 -1.47
C PRO A 127 -16.96 16.42 -2.96
N ASP A 128 -17.07 17.71 -3.32
CA ASP A 128 -17.19 18.15 -4.71
C ASP A 128 -15.88 17.92 -5.48
N SER A 129 -14.74 17.97 -4.78
CA SER A 129 -13.41 17.69 -5.32
C SER A 129 -13.01 16.21 -5.26
N TYR A 130 -13.92 15.28 -4.90
CA TYR A 130 -13.59 13.87 -4.70
C TYR A 130 -12.84 13.24 -5.88
N GLU A 131 -13.35 13.42 -7.11
CA GLU A 131 -12.72 12.85 -8.31
C GLU A 131 -11.37 13.49 -8.63
N GLU A 132 -11.19 14.78 -8.35
CA GLU A 132 -9.91 15.46 -8.53
C GLU A 132 -8.88 14.95 -7.52
N ILE A 133 -9.26 14.84 -6.24
CA ILE A 133 -8.39 14.30 -5.17
C ILE A 133 -7.99 12.87 -5.52
N LYS A 134 -8.93 12.06 -5.99
CA LYS A 134 -8.68 10.67 -6.42
C LYS A 134 -7.75 10.60 -7.63
N TYR A 135 -7.94 11.48 -8.62
CA TYR A 135 -7.05 11.58 -9.78
C TYR A 135 -5.62 11.99 -9.35
N ASN A 136 -5.51 13.01 -8.51
CA ASN A 136 -4.24 13.50 -7.96
C ASN A 136 -3.51 12.41 -7.16
N PHE A 137 -4.25 11.61 -6.39
CA PHE A 137 -3.73 10.41 -5.70
C PHE A 137 -3.16 9.39 -6.69
N ARG A 138 -3.94 8.99 -7.70
CA ARG A 138 -3.53 7.99 -8.69
C ARG A 138 -2.36 8.43 -9.58
N THR A 139 -2.20 9.73 -9.78
CA THR A 139 -1.13 10.32 -10.59
C THR A 139 0.13 10.65 -9.80
N GLY A 140 0.11 10.43 -8.48
CA GLY A 140 1.27 10.57 -7.60
C GLY A 140 1.53 11.98 -7.07
N LYS A 141 0.56 12.90 -7.19
CA LYS A 141 0.66 14.26 -6.64
C LYS A 141 0.90 14.25 -5.13
N TYR A 142 0.39 13.24 -4.43
CA TYR A 142 0.53 13.07 -2.99
C TYR A 142 1.60 12.05 -2.56
N ASN A 143 2.55 11.70 -3.44
CA ASN A 143 3.52 10.64 -3.14
C ASN A 143 4.33 10.91 -1.86
N ARG A 144 4.68 12.18 -1.58
CA ARG A 144 5.45 12.54 -0.38
C ARG A 144 4.64 12.36 0.90
N GLU A 145 3.37 12.72 0.87
CA GLU A 145 2.45 12.58 1.99
C GLU A 145 2.10 11.11 2.23
N ILE A 146 1.94 10.32 1.17
CA ILE A 146 1.77 8.86 1.24
C ILE A 146 3.03 8.22 1.86
N GLU A 147 4.20 8.56 1.34
CA GLU A 147 5.49 8.08 1.85
C GLU A 147 5.59 8.31 3.36
N LYS A 148 5.34 9.55 3.78
CA LYS A 148 5.42 9.96 5.17
C LYS A 148 4.41 9.24 6.06
N GLU A 149 3.12 9.21 5.68
CA GLU A 149 2.10 8.54 6.51
C GLU A 149 2.42 7.05 6.69
N LEU A 150 2.86 6.37 5.62
CA LEU A 150 3.21 4.96 5.68
C LEU A 150 4.49 4.72 6.49
N SER A 151 5.54 5.54 6.32
CA SER A 151 6.77 5.39 7.09
C SER A 151 6.59 5.69 8.58
N ASP A 152 5.78 6.71 8.90
CA ASP A 152 5.42 7.06 10.28
C ASP A 152 4.69 5.89 10.95
N TYR A 153 3.77 5.24 10.23
CA TYR A 153 3.10 4.06 10.74
C TYR A 153 4.08 2.92 11.02
N LEU A 154 4.92 2.56 10.04
CA LEU A 154 5.85 1.43 10.16
C LEU A 154 6.88 1.61 11.27
N THR A 155 7.33 2.84 11.51
CA THR A 155 8.27 3.15 12.60
C THR A 155 7.62 3.19 13.98
N SER A 156 6.29 3.34 14.03
CA SER A 156 5.50 3.34 15.28
C SER A 156 5.06 1.95 15.76
N LEU A 157 4.98 0.98 14.84
CA LEU A 157 4.84 -0.44 15.19
C LEU A 157 5.97 -0.81 16.13
#